data_AF-A0A7S1GIS1-F1
#
_entry.id   AF-A0A7S1GIS1-F1
#
_cell.length_a   1.000
_cell.length_b   1.000
_cell.length_c   1.000
_cell.angle_alpha   90.00
_cell.angle_beta   90.00
_cell.angle_gamma   90.00
#
_symmetry.space_group_name_H-M   'P 1'
#
loop_
_entity.id
_entity.type
_entity.pdbx_description
1 polymer ?
#
loop_
_entity_poly.entity_id
_entity_poly.type
_entity_poly.pdbx_seq_one_letter_code
_entity_poly.pdbx_strand_id
1 'polypeptide(L)'
;MARHPRNKTIQFHACEALGGLAADKTSREAILRSEGIERLLKVLTEHKRDVSIQVAGYQALNVLTEDPSILSKFEILQIAETVLYALKMHPRGAGVQEHGFSVLINLADFPDVKTMIVRDGGIERIIATMKLHPTSCQIQCHGCTVLKNVAISINKKRTIIHSGGVAVVVAALTNFPADVDIQIACYDLFRTVLDQQDSHELSEEIVKVFTMTMKNHQQDAEVLRQAFEAMVHLPQTMENRQLLGQAGVATTVATAVTAHPSHRTLRWFGERLVNQICSYHEVQSVSTV
;
A
#
# COMPACT_ATOMS: atom_id res chain seq x y z
N MET A 1 -29.50 17.87 0.14
CA MET A 1 -28.69 17.78 1.37
C MET A 1 -29.02 18.85 2.42
N ALA A 2 -28.91 20.16 2.13
CA ALA A 2 -29.02 21.22 3.15
C ALA A 2 -30.37 21.35 3.88
N ARG A 3 -31.48 21.08 3.19
CA ARG A 3 -32.83 21.20 3.75
C ARG A 3 -33.18 20.10 4.75
N HIS A 4 -32.49 18.97 4.72
CA HIS A 4 -32.82 17.79 5.55
C HIS A 4 -31.59 17.25 6.31
N PRO A 5 -30.82 18.08 7.03
CA PRO A 5 -29.50 17.72 7.52
C PRO A 5 -29.51 16.51 8.46
N ARG A 6 -30.57 16.30 9.25
CA ARG A 6 -30.68 15.18 10.20
C ARG A 6 -31.31 13.92 9.61
N ASN A 7 -31.90 13.97 8.41
CA ASN A 7 -32.55 12.80 7.82
C ASN A 7 -31.51 11.91 7.14
N LYS A 8 -31.19 10.79 7.81
CA LYS A 8 -30.15 9.85 7.37
C LYS A 8 -30.41 9.27 5.98
N THR A 9 -31.64 8.86 5.70
CA THR A 9 -32.03 8.28 4.40
C THR A 9 -31.85 9.30 3.28
N ILE A 10 -32.27 10.55 3.49
CA ILE A 10 -32.09 11.62 2.50
C ILE A 10 -30.61 11.94 2.32
N GLN A 11 -29.81 11.98 3.39
CA GLN A 11 -28.37 12.22 3.24
C GLN A 11 -27.66 11.08 2.53
N PHE A 12 -27.98 9.83 2.84
CA PHE A 12 -27.43 8.64 2.18
C PHE A 12 -27.66 8.68 0.66
N HIS A 13 -28.92 8.79 0.23
CA HIS A 13 -29.23 8.85 -1.21
C HIS A 13 -28.70 10.11 -1.89
N ALA A 14 -28.56 11.22 -1.16
CA ALA A 14 -27.94 12.41 -1.70
C ALA A 14 -26.43 12.21 -1.95
N CYS A 15 -25.73 11.48 -1.07
CA CYS A 15 -24.33 11.11 -1.32
C CYS A 15 -24.21 10.20 -2.54
N GLU A 16 -25.05 9.18 -2.67
CA GLU A 16 -25.06 8.28 -3.84
C GLU A 16 -25.33 9.05 -5.14
N ALA A 17 -26.35 9.91 -5.15
CA ALA A 17 -26.67 10.72 -6.32
C ALA A 17 -25.53 11.65 -6.70
N LEU A 18 -24.86 12.26 -5.72
CA LEU A 18 -23.74 13.16 -5.97
C LEU A 18 -22.53 12.39 -6.54
N GLY A 19 -22.24 11.18 -6.03
CA GLY A 19 -21.21 10.31 -6.60
C GLY A 19 -21.52 9.88 -8.03
N GLY A 20 -22.77 9.50 -8.31
CA GLY A 20 -23.22 9.16 -9.66
C GLY A 20 -23.12 10.32 -10.64
N LEU A 21 -23.47 11.54 -10.22
CA LEU A 21 -23.32 12.74 -11.03
C LEU A 21 -21.85 13.10 -11.27
N ALA A 22 -20.98 12.91 -10.28
CA ALA A 22 -19.55 13.25 -10.39
C ALA A 22 -18.76 12.38 -11.39
N ALA A 23 -19.35 11.29 -11.88
CA ALA A 23 -18.75 10.43 -12.90
C ALA A 23 -18.57 11.15 -14.24
N ASP A 24 -19.43 12.13 -14.54
CA ASP A 24 -19.28 13.01 -15.70
C ASP A 24 -18.46 14.26 -15.34
N LYS A 25 -17.51 14.63 -16.22
CA LYS A 25 -16.59 15.76 -15.97
C LYS A 25 -17.33 17.09 -15.86
N THR A 26 -18.30 17.36 -16.72
CA THR A 26 -19.06 18.62 -16.70
C THR A 26 -19.88 18.75 -15.41
N SER A 27 -20.48 17.64 -14.99
CA SER A 27 -21.23 17.54 -13.75
C SER A 27 -20.33 17.72 -12.52
N ARG A 28 -19.10 17.18 -12.54
CA ARG A 28 -18.10 17.41 -11.49
C ARG A 28 -17.80 18.88 -11.28
N GLU A 29 -17.54 19.63 -12.35
CA GLU A 29 -17.30 21.08 -12.25
C GLU A 29 -18.54 21.84 -11.74
N ALA A 30 -19.74 21.42 -12.14
CA ALA A 30 -20.98 22.02 -11.64
C ALA A 30 -21.19 21.78 -10.13
N ILE A 31 -20.80 20.59 -9.64
CA ILE A 31 -20.81 20.27 -8.21
C ILE A 31 -19.86 21.20 -7.45
N LEU A 32 -18.65 21.42 -7.97
CA LEU A 32 -17.67 22.33 -7.36
C LEU A 32 -18.16 23.77 -7.28
N ARG A 33 -18.70 24.29 -8.40
CA ARG A 33 -19.29 25.64 -8.44
C ARG A 33 -20.47 25.83 -7.48
N SER A 34 -21.07 24.75 -7.02
CA SER A 34 -22.23 24.75 -6.13
C SER A 34 -21.88 24.42 -4.67
N GLU A 35 -20.61 24.56 -4.28
CA GLU A 35 -20.11 24.22 -2.92
C GLU A 35 -20.43 22.76 -2.52
N GLY A 36 -20.50 21.86 -3.52
CA GLY A 36 -20.93 20.49 -3.33
C GLY A 36 -20.00 19.67 -2.43
N ILE A 37 -18.69 19.93 -2.51
CA ILE A 37 -17.69 19.31 -1.63
C ILE A 37 -17.88 19.75 -0.19
N GLU A 38 -18.00 21.05 0.07
CA GLU A 38 -18.23 21.57 1.41
C GLU A 38 -19.50 20.99 2.03
N ARG A 39 -20.56 20.88 1.22
CA ARG A 39 -21.81 20.26 1.63
C ARG A 39 -21.65 18.77 1.95
N LEU A 40 -20.88 18.03 1.15
CA LEU A 40 -20.60 16.62 1.37
C LEU A 40 -19.77 16.40 2.64
N LEU A 41 -18.72 17.19 2.86
CA LEU A 41 -17.88 17.14 4.06
C LEU A 41 -18.66 17.48 5.32
N LYS A 42 -19.59 18.44 5.24
CA LYS A 42 -20.52 18.75 6.33
C LYS A 42 -21.42 17.55 6.67
N VAL A 43 -21.94 16.84 5.66
CA VAL A 43 -22.76 15.64 5.87
C VAL A 43 -21.94 14.52 6.52
N LEU A 44 -20.72 14.28 6.05
CA LEU A 44 -19.79 13.31 6.64
C LEU A 44 -19.47 13.64 8.10
N THR A 45 -19.34 14.93 8.44
CA THR A 45 -19.08 15.40 9.80
C THR A 45 -20.30 15.25 10.71
N GLU A 46 -21.48 15.66 10.24
CA GLU A 46 -22.75 15.57 10.98
C GLU A 46 -23.14 14.11 11.25
N HIS A 47 -22.90 13.21 10.29
CA HIS A 47 -23.23 11.78 10.36
C HIS A 47 -22.01 10.90 10.58
N LYS A 48 -21.01 11.39 11.30
CA LYS A 48 -19.73 10.70 11.54
C LYS A 48 -19.82 9.31 12.19
N ARG A 49 -20.98 8.92 12.74
CA ARG A 49 -21.21 7.58 13.34
C ARG A 49 -22.00 6.65 12.42
N ASP A 50 -22.55 7.14 11.33
CA ASP A 50 -23.40 6.36 10.43
C ASP A 50 -22.58 5.76 9.30
N VAL A 51 -22.27 4.46 9.41
CA VAL A 51 -21.36 3.78 8.48
C VAL A 51 -21.88 3.84 7.04
N SER A 52 -23.19 3.70 6.80
CA SER A 52 -23.75 3.74 5.45
C SER A 52 -23.56 5.10 4.80
N ILE A 53 -23.79 6.20 5.54
CA ILE A 53 -23.55 7.55 5.03
C ILE A 53 -22.05 7.80 4.82
N GLN A 54 -21.18 7.31 5.72
CA GLN A 54 -19.75 7.42 5.54
C GLN A 54 -19.31 6.70 4.25
N VAL A 55 -19.72 5.46 4.03
CA VAL A 55 -19.40 4.69 2.82
C VAL A 55 -19.86 5.44 1.57
N ALA A 56 -21.14 5.81 1.47
CA ALA A 56 -21.67 6.52 0.30
C ALA A 56 -20.97 7.87 0.08
N GLY A 57 -20.63 8.59 1.16
CA GLY A 57 -19.93 9.86 1.06
C GLY A 57 -18.48 9.73 0.61
N TYR A 58 -17.73 8.73 1.10
CA TYR A 58 -16.36 8.47 0.63
C TYR A 58 -16.32 7.90 -0.79
N GLN A 59 -17.34 7.14 -1.21
CA GLN A 59 -17.52 6.76 -2.62
C GLN A 59 -17.67 8.00 -3.51
N ALA A 60 -18.53 8.95 -3.11
CA ALA A 60 -18.69 10.20 -3.85
C ALA A 60 -17.40 11.03 -3.86
N LEU A 61 -16.69 11.14 -2.73
CA LEU A 61 -15.38 11.80 -2.67
C LEU A 61 -14.33 11.13 -3.54
N ASN A 62 -14.34 9.79 -3.64
CA ASN A 62 -13.39 9.07 -4.49
C ASN A 62 -13.54 9.54 -5.94
N VAL A 63 -14.76 9.55 -6.46
CA VAL A 63 -15.05 10.03 -7.83
C VAL A 63 -14.69 11.51 -7.99
N LEU A 64 -15.06 12.36 -7.04
CA LEU A 64 -14.73 13.79 -7.08
C LEU A 64 -13.23 14.08 -7.07
N THR A 65 -12.44 13.19 -6.47
CA THR A 65 -10.98 13.35 -6.34
C THR A 65 -10.18 12.65 -7.43
N GLU A 66 -10.82 11.91 -8.36
CA GLU A 66 -10.11 11.26 -9.49
C GLU A 66 -9.32 12.26 -10.34
N ASP A 67 -9.80 13.50 -10.44
CA ASP A 67 -9.06 14.62 -11.02
C ASP A 67 -8.92 15.68 -9.94
N PRO A 68 -7.88 15.62 -9.09
CA PRO A 68 -7.73 16.56 -7.99
C PRO A 68 -7.23 17.94 -8.47
N SER A 69 -6.88 18.11 -9.76
CA SER A 69 -6.38 19.38 -10.31
C SER A 69 -7.45 20.48 -10.34
N ILE A 70 -8.72 20.10 -10.33
CA ILE A 70 -9.87 21.01 -10.29
C ILE A 70 -10.19 21.50 -8.87
N LEU A 71 -9.57 20.91 -7.85
CA LEU A 71 -9.79 21.23 -6.44
C LEU A 71 -8.82 22.31 -5.98
N SER A 72 -9.30 23.20 -5.12
CA SER A 72 -8.42 24.13 -4.42
C SER A 72 -7.55 23.39 -3.40
N LYS A 73 -6.37 23.97 -3.10
CA LYS A 73 -5.49 23.45 -2.02
C LYS A 73 -6.23 23.34 -0.68
N PHE A 74 -7.15 24.25 -0.37
CA PHE A 74 -7.94 24.21 0.86
C PHE A 74 -8.87 22.99 0.88
N GLU A 75 -9.59 22.72 -0.20
CA GLU A 75 -10.47 21.55 -0.31
C GLU A 75 -9.69 20.25 -0.21
N ILE A 76 -8.55 20.14 -0.90
CA ILE A 76 -7.68 18.94 -0.84
C ILE A 76 -7.29 18.62 0.60
N LEU A 77 -6.85 19.61 1.38
CA LEU A 77 -6.45 19.42 2.76
C LEU A 77 -7.63 19.07 3.67
N GLN A 78 -8.79 19.71 3.47
CA GLN A 78 -9.99 19.43 4.25
C GLN A 78 -10.54 18.02 3.98
N ILE A 79 -10.49 17.56 2.73
CA ILE A 79 -10.87 16.19 2.35
C ILE A 79 -9.92 15.19 3.02
N ALA A 80 -8.61 15.40 2.90
CA ALA A 80 -7.61 14.51 3.51
C ALA A 80 -7.78 14.40 5.04
N GLU A 81 -7.99 15.53 5.73
CA GLU A 81 -8.25 15.55 7.18
C GLU A 81 -9.52 14.76 7.54
N THR A 82 -10.60 14.97 6.77
CA THR A 82 -11.89 14.29 6.99
C THR A 82 -11.74 12.78 6.82
N VAL A 83 -11.02 12.34 5.78
CA VAL A 83 -10.74 10.92 5.54
C VAL A 83 -9.93 10.32 6.68
N LEU A 84 -8.82 10.94 7.09
CA LEU A 84 -7.98 10.46 8.20
C LEU A 84 -8.78 10.32 9.51
N TYR A 85 -9.68 11.27 9.79
CA TYR A 85 -10.58 11.19 10.93
C TYR A 85 -11.53 9.99 10.83
N ALA A 86 -12.14 9.76 9.68
CA ALA A 86 -13.07 8.64 9.52
C ALA A 86 -12.40 7.28 9.54
N LEU A 87 -11.21 7.14 8.94
CA LEU A 87 -10.39 5.93 9.04
C LEU A 87 -10.10 5.57 10.50
N LYS A 88 -9.86 6.59 11.35
CA LYS A 88 -9.69 6.41 12.80
C LYS A 88 -10.99 6.01 13.51
N MET A 89 -12.11 6.60 13.14
CA MET A 89 -13.42 6.37 13.78
C MET A 89 -14.04 5.02 13.42
N HIS A 90 -13.79 4.51 12.22
CA HIS A 90 -14.42 3.30 11.67
C HIS A 90 -13.40 2.21 11.31
N PRO A 91 -12.54 1.76 12.25
CA PRO A 91 -11.49 0.78 11.92
C PRO A 91 -12.06 -0.53 11.37
N ARG A 92 -13.25 -0.94 11.83
CA ARG A 92 -13.93 -2.16 11.36
C ARG A 92 -14.85 -1.95 10.15
N GLY A 93 -15.07 -0.71 9.71
CA GLY A 93 -15.91 -0.42 8.55
C GLY A 93 -15.13 -0.60 7.25
N ALA A 94 -15.09 -1.82 6.70
CA ALA A 94 -14.29 -2.15 5.51
C ALA A 94 -14.52 -1.17 4.34
N GLY A 95 -15.77 -0.85 4.01
CA GLY A 95 -16.07 0.12 2.95
C GLY A 95 -15.57 1.54 3.25
N VAL A 96 -15.55 1.98 4.51
CA VAL A 96 -14.98 3.27 4.90
C VAL A 96 -13.46 3.26 4.74
N GLN A 97 -12.82 2.15 5.12
CA GLN A 97 -11.38 1.97 4.96
C GLN A 97 -10.98 1.94 3.48
N GLU A 98 -11.68 1.15 2.68
CA GLU A 98 -11.42 0.97 1.25
C GLU A 98 -11.53 2.30 0.49
N HIS A 99 -12.69 2.96 0.57
CA HIS A 99 -12.91 4.21 -0.17
C HIS A 99 -12.09 5.37 0.43
N GLY A 100 -11.86 5.36 1.74
CA GLY A 100 -10.94 6.32 2.35
C GLY A 100 -9.52 6.17 1.81
N PHE A 101 -9.02 4.94 1.65
CA PHE A 101 -7.73 4.73 1.01
C PHE A 101 -7.72 5.16 -0.45
N SER A 102 -8.78 4.89 -1.23
CA SER A 102 -8.87 5.37 -2.63
C SER A 102 -8.78 6.89 -2.72
N VAL A 103 -9.50 7.63 -1.86
CA VAL A 103 -9.39 9.09 -1.78
C VAL A 103 -7.96 9.51 -1.40
N LEU A 104 -7.33 8.85 -0.43
CA LEU A 104 -5.95 9.15 -0.07
C LEU A 104 -4.98 8.87 -1.22
N ILE A 105 -5.19 7.85 -2.05
CA ILE A 105 -4.35 7.60 -3.24
C ILE A 105 -4.42 8.78 -4.20
N ASN A 106 -5.64 9.22 -4.52
CA ASN A 106 -5.86 10.35 -5.44
C ASN A 106 -5.22 11.65 -4.91
N LEU A 107 -5.27 11.87 -3.60
CA LEU A 107 -4.71 13.07 -2.97
C LEU A 107 -3.25 12.92 -2.53
N ALA A 108 -2.70 11.71 -2.57
CA ALA A 108 -1.37 11.48 -2.05
C ALA A 108 -0.31 12.18 -2.89
N ASP A 109 -0.53 12.57 -4.15
CA ASP A 109 0.49 13.28 -4.94
C ASP A 109 0.81 14.68 -4.40
N PHE A 110 -0.05 15.26 -3.56
CA PHE A 110 0.16 16.58 -2.96
C PHE A 110 1.07 16.48 -1.72
N PRO A 111 2.23 17.18 -1.68
CA PRO A 111 3.18 17.07 -0.56
C PRO A 111 2.59 17.42 0.82
N ASP A 112 1.67 18.38 0.87
CA ASP A 112 1.01 18.78 2.11
C ASP A 112 0.12 17.65 2.66
N VAL A 113 -0.55 16.89 1.79
CA VAL A 113 -1.37 15.72 2.16
C VAL A 113 -0.47 14.61 2.69
N LYS A 114 0.66 14.31 2.02
CA LYS A 114 1.63 13.33 2.53
C LYS A 114 2.13 13.72 3.92
N THR A 115 2.44 15.00 4.12
CA THR A 115 2.89 15.52 5.42
C THR A 115 1.82 15.36 6.49
N MET A 116 0.56 15.64 6.16
CA MET A 116 -0.59 15.43 7.05
C MET A 116 -0.76 13.96 7.43
N ILE A 117 -0.74 13.04 6.45
CA ILE A 117 -0.84 11.59 6.70
C ILE A 117 0.24 11.16 7.69
N VAL A 118 1.49 11.60 7.52
CA VAL A 118 2.58 11.26 8.42
C VAL A 118 2.40 11.87 9.80
N ARG A 119 2.10 13.16 9.88
CA ARG A 119 1.93 13.90 11.14
C ARG A 119 0.84 13.26 12.02
N ASP A 120 -0.22 12.77 11.42
CA ASP A 120 -1.41 12.27 12.13
C ASP A 120 -1.37 10.76 12.41
N GLY A 121 -0.19 10.13 12.27
CA GLY A 121 0.02 8.69 12.49
C GLY A 121 -0.71 7.81 11.47
N GLY A 122 -0.81 8.30 10.23
CA GLY A 122 -1.51 7.63 9.14
C GLY A 122 -0.79 6.37 8.66
N ILE A 123 0.54 6.31 8.70
CA ILE A 123 1.32 5.12 8.30
C ILE A 123 0.95 3.92 9.17
N GLU A 124 1.03 4.09 10.49
CA GLU A 124 0.71 3.08 11.49
C GLU A 124 -0.75 2.64 11.36
N ARG A 125 -1.65 3.61 11.07
CA ARG A 125 -3.07 3.33 10.87
C ARG A 125 -3.32 2.52 9.61
N ILE A 126 -2.69 2.86 8.48
CA ILE A 126 -2.82 2.12 7.23
C ILE A 126 -2.38 0.68 7.43
N ILE A 127 -1.21 0.47 8.06
CA ILE A 127 -0.69 -0.87 8.38
C ILE A 127 -1.63 -1.61 9.34
N ALA A 128 -2.17 -0.95 10.36
CA ALA A 128 -3.14 -1.56 11.27
C ALA A 128 -4.45 -1.96 10.57
N THR A 129 -4.94 -1.15 9.63
CA THR A 129 -6.12 -1.46 8.81
C THR A 129 -5.85 -2.66 7.90
N MET A 130 -4.68 -2.73 7.25
CA MET A 130 -4.31 -3.90 6.44
C MET A 130 -4.26 -5.18 7.29
N LYS A 131 -3.75 -5.12 8.53
CA LYS A 131 -3.78 -6.25 9.48
C LYS A 131 -5.20 -6.63 9.90
N LEU A 132 -6.10 -5.65 10.04
CA LEU A 132 -7.47 -5.86 10.48
C LEU A 132 -8.38 -6.43 9.37
N HIS A 133 -8.06 -6.18 8.11
CA HIS A 133 -8.81 -6.63 6.94
C HIS A 133 -7.96 -7.49 6.00
N PRO A 134 -7.40 -8.62 6.46
CA PRO A 134 -6.43 -9.41 5.70
C PRO A 134 -7.03 -10.09 4.45
N THR A 135 -8.36 -10.19 4.37
CA THR A 135 -9.10 -10.85 3.28
C THR A 135 -9.73 -9.86 2.28
N SER A 136 -9.57 -8.55 2.47
CA SER A 136 -10.05 -7.55 1.51
C SER A 136 -8.94 -7.20 0.53
N CYS A 137 -9.07 -7.66 -0.72
CA CYS A 137 -8.07 -7.40 -1.75
C CYS A 137 -7.89 -5.90 -2.01
N GLN A 138 -8.99 -5.14 -2.04
CA GLN A 138 -8.97 -3.69 -2.25
C GLN A 138 -8.23 -2.97 -1.11
N ILE A 139 -8.48 -3.33 0.16
CA ILE A 139 -7.77 -2.71 1.29
C ILE A 139 -6.27 -3.03 1.25
N GLN A 140 -5.87 -4.26 0.89
CA GLN A 140 -4.45 -4.60 0.75
C GLN A 140 -3.79 -3.80 -0.38
N CYS A 141 -4.38 -3.82 -1.58
CA CYS A 141 -3.87 -3.11 -2.75
C CYS A 141 -3.78 -1.59 -2.51
N HIS A 142 -4.87 -0.99 -2.04
CA HIS A 142 -4.91 0.44 -1.77
C HIS A 142 -3.97 0.82 -0.61
N GLY A 143 -3.90 0.00 0.44
CA GLY A 143 -2.97 0.21 1.56
C GLY A 143 -1.51 0.26 1.12
N CYS A 144 -1.07 -0.72 0.32
CA CYS A 144 0.26 -0.73 -0.29
C CYS A 144 0.51 0.52 -1.15
N THR A 145 -0.48 0.93 -1.94
CA THR A 145 -0.37 2.10 -2.83
C THR A 145 -0.25 3.41 -2.04
N VAL A 146 -1.04 3.62 -0.98
CA VAL A 146 -0.91 4.82 -0.12
C VAL A 146 0.47 4.85 0.54
N LEU A 147 0.93 3.72 1.10
CA LEU A 147 2.25 3.63 1.73
C LEU A 147 3.37 3.95 0.74
N LYS A 148 3.26 3.48 -0.51
CA LYS A 148 4.22 3.79 -1.58
C LYS A 148 4.27 5.29 -1.85
N ASN A 149 3.11 5.92 -2.04
CA ASN A 149 3.04 7.34 -2.38
C ASN A 149 3.62 8.22 -1.27
N VAL A 150 3.39 7.84 0.01
CA VAL A 150 3.97 8.50 1.18
C VAL A 150 5.49 8.28 1.26
N ALA A 151 5.98 7.07 0.95
CA ALA A 151 7.40 6.73 1.00
C ALA A 151 8.25 7.51 -0.01
N ILE A 152 7.69 7.91 -1.16
CA ILE A 152 8.42 8.64 -2.22
C ILE A 152 8.81 10.06 -1.79
N SER A 153 7.97 10.75 -1.01
CA SER A 153 8.13 12.20 -0.78
C SER A 153 8.76 12.58 0.55
N ILE A 154 8.80 11.64 1.49
CA ILE A 154 9.24 11.92 2.85
C ILE A 154 10.12 10.73 3.26
N ASN A 155 11.28 10.97 3.88
CA ASN A 155 12.19 9.95 4.42
C ASN A 155 11.53 9.14 5.56
N LYS A 156 10.48 8.39 5.23
CA LYS A 156 9.58 7.63 6.12
C LYS A 156 9.59 6.14 5.79
N LYS A 157 10.48 5.72 4.88
CA LYS A 157 10.82 4.33 4.60
C LYS A 157 11.06 3.57 5.91
N ARG A 158 11.85 4.15 6.83
CA ARG A 158 12.09 3.59 8.16
C ARG A 158 10.79 3.44 8.97
N THR A 159 9.94 4.46 9.02
CA THR A 159 8.67 4.41 9.77
C THR A 159 7.76 3.29 9.25
N ILE A 160 7.66 3.13 7.93
CA ILE A 160 6.87 2.06 7.31
C ILE A 160 7.39 0.69 7.76
N ILE A 161 8.70 0.48 7.71
CA ILE A 161 9.31 -0.79 8.13
C ILE A 161 9.10 -1.05 9.63
N HIS A 162 9.48 -0.10 10.49
CA HIS A 162 9.36 -0.24 11.96
C HIS A 162 7.91 -0.43 12.42
N SER A 163 6.94 0.07 11.66
CA SER A 163 5.50 -0.12 11.95
C SER A 163 4.99 -1.51 11.53
N GLY A 164 5.83 -2.34 10.91
CA GLY A 164 5.51 -3.67 10.42
C GLY A 164 5.02 -3.68 8.96
N GLY A 165 5.47 -2.73 8.14
CA GLY A 165 5.16 -2.64 6.72
C GLY A 165 5.56 -3.89 5.95
N VAL A 166 6.73 -4.47 6.23
CA VAL A 166 7.20 -5.71 5.60
C VAL A 166 6.23 -6.86 5.88
N ALA A 167 5.80 -7.00 7.14
CA ALA A 167 4.90 -8.09 7.54
C ALA A 167 3.54 -8.03 6.84
N VAL A 168 2.96 -6.83 6.66
CA VAL A 168 1.67 -6.70 5.95
C VAL A 168 1.80 -6.95 4.46
N VAL A 169 2.91 -6.56 3.85
CA VAL A 169 3.15 -6.85 2.43
C VAL A 169 3.33 -8.35 2.21
N VAL A 170 4.12 -9.04 3.05
CA VAL A 170 4.26 -10.50 2.99
C VAL A 170 2.91 -11.20 3.16
N ALA A 171 2.09 -10.75 4.12
CA ALA A 171 0.76 -11.30 4.34
C ALA A 171 -0.16 -11.07 3.13
N ALA A 172 -0.13 -9.88 2.52
CA ALA A 172 -0.91 -9.58 1.32
C ALA A 172 -0.50 -10.47 0.13
N LEU A 173 0.81 -10.59 -0.13
CA LEU A 173 1.34 -11.46 -1.18
C LEU A 173 0.91 -12.94 -0.96
N THR A 174 0.97 -13.40 0.29
CA THR A 174 0.61 -14.78 0.67
C THR A 174 -0.89 -15.04 0.55
N ASN A 175 -1.73 -14.08 0.95
CA ASN A 175 -3.19 -14.23 0.88
C ASN A 175 -3.74 -14.08 -0.53
N PHE A 176 -3.04 -13.35 -1.41
CA PHE A 176 -3.48 -13.04 -2.77
C PHE A 176 -2.40 -13.35 -3.81
N PRO A 177 -2.00 -14.64 -3.96
CA PRO A 177 -0.91 -15.02 -4.84
C PRO A 177 -1.19 -14.82 -6.33
N ALA A 178 -2.47 -14.88 -6.72
CA ALA A 178 -2.91 -14.77 -8.10
C ALA A 178 -3.46 -13.38 -8.48
N ASP A 179 -3.56 -12.45 -7.51
CA ASP A 179 -4.09 -11.11 -7.74
C ASP A 179 -2.97 -10.18 -8.22
N VAL A 180 -2.94 -9.92 -9.53
CA VAL A 180 -1.86 -9.17 -10.17
C VAL A 180 -1.74 -7.75 -9.61
N ASP A 181 -2.85 -7.08 -9.29
CA ASP A 181 -2.84 -5.71 -8.81
C ASP A 181 -2.23 -5.62 -7.40
N ILE A 182 -2.55 -6.57 -6.52
CA ILE A 182 -1.92 -6.66 -5.20
C ILE A 182 -0.44 -6.95 -5.32
N GLN A 183 -0.05 -7.89 -6.17
CA GLN A 183 1.35 -8.25 -6.38
C GLN A 183 2.14 -7.00 -6.84
N ILE A 184 1.64 -6.29 -7.85
CA ILE A 184 2.25 -5.04 -8.33
C ILE A 184 2.36 -4.01 -7.20
N ALA A 185 1.28 -3.73 -6.48
CA ALA A 185 1.28 -2.73 -5.41
C ALA A 185 2.28 -3.07 -4.28
N CYS A 186 2.37 -4.35 -3.91
CA CYS A 186 3.29 -4.86 -2.91
C CYS A 186 4.76 -4.70 -3.35
N TYR A 187 5.10 -5.12 -4.57
CA TYR A 187 6.47 -5.03 -5.09
C TYR A 187 6.91 -3.59 -5.32
N ASP A 188 6.00 -2.74 -5.80
CA ASP A 188 6.27 -1.31 -5.96
C ASP A 188 6.61 -0.65 -4.61
N LEU A 189 5.82 -0.94 -3.56
CA LEU A 189 6.11 -0.45 -2.21
C LEU A 189 7.48 -0.93 -1.72
N PHE A 190 7.80 -2.22 -1.89
CA PHE A 190 9.12 -2.74 -1.51
C PHE A 190 10.25 -2.02 -2.23
N ARG A 191 10.16 -1.88 -3.56
CA ARG A 191 11.16 -1.18 -4.36
C ARG A 191 11.35 0.27 -3.92
N THR A 192 10.26 0.98 -3.62
CA THR A 192 10.33 2.35 -3.10
C THR A 192 10.99 2.42 -1.73
N VAL A 193 10.67 1.50 -0.82
CA VAL A 193 11.22 1.48 0.54
C VAL A 193 12.70 1.04 0.55
N LEU A 194 13.10 0.22 -0.42
CA LEU A 194 14.46 -0.31 -0.56
C LEU A 194 15.41 0.58 -1.38
N ASP A 195 14.96 1.72 -1.91
CA ASP A 195 15.77 2.56 -2.79
C ASP A 195 17.11 3.04 -2.15
N GLN A 196 18.14 3.18 -2.98
CA GLN A 196 19.58 2.98 -2.67
C GLN A 196 20.16 3.81 -1.52
N GLN A 197 19.59 4.98 -1.22
CA GLN A 197 20.18 5.93 -0.26
C GLN A 197 20.02 5.55 1.23
N ASP A 198 19.11 4.63 1.57
CA ASP A 198 18.79 4.27 2.98
C ASP A 198 18.94 2.75 3.27
N SER A 199 19.67 2.03 2.42
CA SER A 199 19.32 0.64 2.07
C SER A 199 19.83 -0.49 2.98
N HIS A 200 20.95 -0.36 3.71
CA HIS A 200 21.54 -1.56 4.35
C HIS A 200 20.72 -2.13 5.52
N GLU A 201 20.40 -1.31 6.52
CA GLU A 201 19.64 -1.74 7.71
C GLU A 201 18.24 -2.26 7.32
N LEU A 202 17.61 -1.61 6.35
CA LEU A 202 16.29 -2.01 5.85
C LEU A 202 16.35 -3.32 5.05
N SER A 203 17.43 -3.53 4.30
CA SER A 203 17.67 -4.79 3.57
C SER A 203 17.89 -5.95 4.53
N GLU A 204 18.60 -5.74 5.65
CA GLU A 204 18.81 -6.75 6.69
C GLU A 204 17.49 -7.27 7.26
N GLU A 205 16.57 -6.37 7.63
CA GLU A 205 15.27 -6.76 8.17
C GLU A 205 14.43 -7.53 7.14
N ILE A 206 14.42 -7.06 5.88
CA ILE A 206 13.68 -7.71 4.79
C ILE A 206 14.24 -9.11 4.50
N VAL A 207 15.56 -9.25 4.36
CA VAL A 207 16.22 -10.56 4.16
C VAL A 207 15.92 -11.49 5.33
N LYS A 208 15.97 -10.99 6.57
CA LYS A 208 15.65 -11.78 7.76
C LYS A 208 14.20 -12.29 7.73
N VAL A 209 13.24 -11.42 7.43
CA VAL A 209 11.81 -11.77 7.35
C VAL A 209 11.59 -12.81 6.26
N PHE A 210 12.06 -12.58 5.04
CA PHE A 210 11.86 -13.54 3.94
C PHE A 210 12.59 -14.86 4.16
N THR A 211 13.78 -14.84 4.77
CA THR A 211 14.50 -16.08 5.12
C THR A 211 13.72 -16.89 6.15
N MET A 212 13.13 -16.24 7.15
CA MET A 212 12.26 -16.92 8.11
C MET A 212 10.99 -17.47 7.44
N THR A 213 10.35 -16.69 6.57
CA THR A 213 9.17 -17.13 5.79
C THR A 213 9.50 -18.36 4.95
N MET A 214 10.60 -18.36 4.19
CA MET A 214 11.01 -19.52 3.40
C MET A 214 11.27 -20.77 4.25
N LYS A 215 11.91 -20.60 5.42
CA LYS A 215 12.16 -21.71 6.35
C LYS A 215 10.87 -22.30 6.93
N ASN A 216 9.86 -21.48 7.17
CA ASN A 216 8.57 -21.92 7.72
C ASN A 216 7.64 -22.51 6.65
N HIS A 217 7.83 -22.16 5.38
CA HIS A 217 6.95 -22.52 4.26
C HIS A 217 7.67 -23.33 3.16
N GLN A 218 8.55 -24.26 3.53
CA GLN A 218 9.39 -25.02 2.58
C GLN A 218 8.60 -25.85 1.54
N GLN A 219 7.34 -26.17 1.83
CA GLN A 219 6.47 -26.96 0.95
C GLN A 219 5.52 -26.10 0.11
N ASP A 220 5.46 -24.79 0.35
CA ASP A 220 4.59 -23.87 -0.39
C ASP A 220 5.40 -23.18 -1.49
N ALA A 221 5.28 -23.71 -2.71
CA ALA A 221 6.02 -23.20 -3.86
C ALA A 221 5.71 -21.74 -4.17
N GLU A 222 4.50 -21.26 -3.84
CA GLU A 222 4.07 -19.91 -4.17
C GLU A 222 4.63 -18.90 -3.17
N VAL A 223 4.61 -19.23 -1.87
CA VAL A 223 5.29 -18.43 -0.84
C VAL A 223 6.80 -18.34 -1.10
N LEU A 224 7.42 -19.46 -1.49
CA LEU A 224 8.85 -19.47 -1.85
C LEU A 224 9.14 -18.62 -3.09
N ARG A 225 8.28 -18.68 -4.11
CA ARG A 225 8.39 -17.89 -5.34
C ARG A 225 8.33 -16.40 -5.02
N GLN A 226 7.36 -15.99 -4.20
CA GLN A 226 7.19 -14.60 -3.79
C GLN A 226 8.36 -14.08 -2.96
N ALA A 227 8.90 -14.92 -2.07
CA ALA A 227 10.09 -14.58 -1.29
C ALA A 227 11.31 -14.37 -2.19
N PHE A 228 11.52 -15.23 -3.19
CA PHE A 228 12.62 -15.06 -4.15
C PHE A 228 12.44 -13.79 -4.97
N GLU A 229 11.24 -13.54 -5.48
CA GLU A 229 10.93 -12.32 -6.23
C GLU A 229 11.18 -11.06 -5.42
N ALA A 230 10.72 -11.01 -4.17
CA ALA A 230 10.95 -9.86 -3.30
C ALA A 230 12.44 -9.61 -3.04
N MET A 231 13.23 -10.67 -2.81
CA MET A 231 14.68 -10.54 -2.57
C MET A 231 15.46 -10.17 -3.83
N VAL A 232 15.01 -10.54 -5.03
CA VAL A 232 15.62 -10.10 -6.30
C VAL A 232 15.51 -8.58 -6.48
N HIS A 233 14.50 -7.95 -5.88
CA HIS A 233 14.33 -6.49 -5.91
C HIS A 233 15.22 -5.73 -4.91
N LEU A 234 16.00 -6.43 -4.07
CA LEU A 234 16.98 -5.77 -3.21
C LEU A 234 18.03 -5.03 -4.06
N PRO A 235 18.46 -3.83 -3.63
CA PRO A 235 19.54 -3.12 -4.28
C PRO A 235 20.78 -3.99 -4.44
N GLN A 236 21.37 -3.95 -5.65
CA GLN A 236 22.55 -4.74 -6.01
C GLN A 236 23.85 -4.13 -5.44
N THR A 237 23.84 -3.79 -4.15
CA THR A 237 25.03 -3.32 -3.43
C THR A 237 25.87 -4.51 -2.95
N MET A 238 27.13 -4.27 -2.62
CA MET A 238 28.03 -5.33 -2.15
C MET A 238 27.56 -5.89 -0.80
N GLU A 239 27.08 -5.02 0.06
CA GLU A 239 26.60 -5.34 1.39
C GLU A 239 25.35 -6.21 1.35
N ASN A 240 24.39 -5.90 0.46
CA ASN A 240 23.18 -6.69 0.28
C ASN A 240 23.48 -8.08 -0.31
N ARG A 241 24.45 -8.20 -1.21
CA ARG A 241 24.92 -9.51 -1.71
C ARG A 241 25.52 -10.35 -0.59
N GLN A 242 26.35 -9.73 0.25
CA GLN A 242 26.95 -10.39 1.40
C GLN A 242 25.88 -10.84 2.40
N LEU A 243 24.90 -9.99 2.68
CA LEU A 243 23.77 -10.29 3.55
C LEU A 243 22.97 -11.50 3.05
N LEU A 244 22.64 -11.55 1.75
CA LEU A 244 21.96 -12.71 1.14
C LEU A 244 22.78 -14.00 1.26
N GLY A 245 24.10 -13.91 1.06
CA GLY A 245 25.03 -15.03 1.23
C GLY A 245 25.06 -15.54 2.68
N GLN A 246 25.22 -14.63 3.65
CA GLN A 246 25.27 -14.94 5.08
C GLN A 246 23.94 -15.51 5.61
N ALA A 247 22.81 -15.06 5.05
CA ALA A 247 21.50 -15.58 5.40
C ALA A 247 21.23 -17.01 4.88
N GLY A 248 22.14 -17.59 4.07
CA GLY A 248 21.97 -18.92 3.51
C GLY A 248 20.88 -19.01 2.45
N VAL A 249 20.61 -17.89 1.75
CA VAL A 249 19.55 -17.80 0.74
C VAL A 249 19.83 -18.75 -0.43
N ALA A 250 21.08 -18.87 -0.88
CA ALA A 250 21.46 -19.78 -1.97
C ALA A 250 21.13 -21.25 -1.65
N THR A 251 21.37 -21.70 -0.42
CA THR A 251 21.02 -23.06 0.03
C THR A 251 19.52 -23.25 0.04
N THR A 252 18.77 -22.27 0.56
CA THR A 252 17.31 -22.29 0.60
C THR A 252 16.72 -22.37 -0.82
N VAL A 253 17.28 -21.60 -1.75
CA VAL A 253 16.91 -21.64 -3.18
C VAL A 253 17.16 -23.03 -3.77
N ALA A 254 18.35 -23.60 -3.55
CA ALA A 254 18.68 -24.92 -4.06
C ALA A 254 17.69 -25.98 -3.55
N THR A 255 17.39 -25.98 -2.24
CA THR A 255 16.42 -26.89 -1.64
C THR A 255 15.03 -26.71 -2.24
N ALA A 256 14.53 -25.48 -2.34
CA ALA A 256 13.22 -25.19 -2.92
C ALA A 256 13.10 -25.63 -4.38
N VAL A 257 14.09 -25.33 -5.21
CA VAL A 257 14.09 -25.71 -6.64
C VAL A 257 14.15 -27.23 -6.81
N THR A 258 14.87 -27.93 -5.93
CA THR A 258 14.88 -29.42 -5.95
C THR A 258 13.55 -30.02 -5.48
N ALA A 259 12.88 -29.43 -4.50
CA ALA A 259 11.60 -29.90 -3.99
C ALA A 259 10.44 -29.66 -4.98
N HIS A 260 10.54 -28.60 -5.81
CA HIS A 260 9.47 -28.16 -6.72
C HIS A 260 9.92 -28.12 -8.19
N PRO A 261 10.32 -29.26 -8.79
CA PRO A 261 11.00 -29.29 -10.09
C PRO A 261 10.15 -28.82 -11.28
N SER A 262 8.82 -28.88 -11.16
CA SER A 262 7.88 -28.45 -12.19
C SER A 262 7.55 -26.95 -12.14
N HIS A 263 7.92 -26.25 -11.07
CA HIS A 263 7.54 -24.86 -10.86
C HIS A 263 8.52 -23.88 -11.54
N ARG A 264 8.23 -23.53 -12.80
CA ARG A 264 9.13 -22.70 -13.65
C ARG A 264 9.44 -21.32 -13.07
N THR A 265 8.44 -20.59 -12.56
CA THR A 265 8.63 -19.21 -12.08
C THR A 265 9.49 -19.14 -10.80
N LEU A 266 9.23 -20.04 -9.84
CA LEU A 266 10.06 -20.26 -8.66
C LEU A 266 11.53 -20.49 -9.06
N ARG A 267 11.77 -21.41 -10.01
CA ARG A 267 13.11 -21.69 -10.52
C ARG A 267 13.76 -20.45 -11.16
N TRP A 268 13.01 -19.71 -11.98
CA TRP A 268 13.51 -18.50 -12.63
C TRP A 268 13.96 -17.43 -11.63
N PHE A 269 13.15 -17.13 -10.61
CA PHE A 269 13.55 -16.20 -9.56
C PHE A 269 14.69 -16.74 -8.70
N GLY A 270 14.68 -18.05 -8.41
CA GLY A 270 15.77 -18.71 -7.68
C GLY A 270 17.12 -18.56 -8.39
N GLU A 271 17.18 -18.84 -9.69
CA GLU A 271 18.41 -18.68 -10.50
C GLU A 271 18.89 -17.22 -10.51
N ARG A 272 17.98 -16.24 -10.63
CA ARG A 272 18.35 -14.82 -10.54
C ARG A 272 18.92 -14.45 -9.18
N LEU A 273 18.32 -14.96 -8.11
CA LEU A 273 18.75 -14.67 -6.74
C LEU A 273 20.12 -15.28 -6.45
N VAL A 274 20.36 -16.51 -6.93
CA VAL A 274 21.68 -17.15 -6.86
C VAL A 274 22.71 -16.36 -7.66
N ASN A 275 22.40 -15.91 -8.88
CA ASN A 275 23.31 -15.08 -9.67
C ASN A 275 23.65 -13.74 -8.99
N GLN A 276 22.65 -13.11 -8.36
CA GLN A 276 22.85 -11.92 -7.54
C GLN A 276 23.82 -12.19 -6.39
N ILE A 277 23.74 -13.35 -5.73
CA ILE A 277 24.71 -13.76 -4.70
C ILE A 277 26.08 -14.08 -5.34
N CYS A 278 26.15 -14.89 -6.39
CA CYS A 278 27.39 -15.39 -6.99
C CYS A 278 28.25 -14.33 -7.67
N SER A 279 27.66 -13.24 -8.18
CA SER A 279 28.41 -12.08 -8.67
C SER A 279 29.35 -11.45 -7.60
N TYR A 280 29.20 -11.83 -6.33
CA TYR A 280 30.13 -11.54 -5.23
C TYR A 280 31.41 -12.40 -5.26
N HIS A 281 31.29 -13.70 -5.56
CA HIS A 281 32.42 -14.63 -5.51
C HIS A 281 33.40 -14.43 -6.66
N GLU A 282 32.92 -14.07 -7.86
CA GLU A 282 33.79 -13.74 -8.99
C GLU A 282 34.64 -12.49 -8.69
N VAL A 283 34.07 -11.47 -8.05
CA VAL A 283 34.80 -10.24 -7.68
C VAL A 283 35.89 -10.50 -6.62
N GLN A 284 35.64 -11.40 -5.65
CA GLN A 284 36.70 -11.80 -4.71
C GLN A 284 37.81 -12.61 -5.38
N SER A 285 37.49 -13.53 -6.29
CA SER A 285 38.50 -14.33 -7.00
C SER A 285 39.43 -13.51 -7.90
N VAL A 286 38.96 -12.38 -8.44
CA VAL A 286 39.75 -11.46 -9.28
C VAL A 286 40.56 -10.47 -8.43
N SER A 287 40.14 -10.18 -7.20
CA SER A 287 40.83 -9.23 -6.30
C SER A 287 41.97 -9.86 -5.48
N THR A 288 42.12 -11.18 -5.54
CA THR A 288 43.19 -11.96 -4.87
C THR A 288 44.26 -12.50 -5.83
N VAL A 289 44.36 -11.98 -7.06
CA VAL A 289 45.38 -12.35 -8.05
C VAL A 289 46.25 -11.15 -8.39
#